data_AF-A0A9Q1E4S2-F1
#
_entry.id   AF-A0A9Q1E4S2-F1
#
_cell.length_a   1.000
_cell.length_b   1.000
_cell.length_c   1.000
_cell.angle_alpha   90.00
_cell.angle_beta   90.00
_cell.angle_gamma   90.00
#
_symmetry.space_group_name_H-M   'P 1'
#
loop_
_entity.id
_entity.type
_entity.pdbx_description
1 polymer ?
#
loop_
_entity_poly.entity_id
_entity_poly.type
_entity_poly.pdbx_seq_one_letter_code
_entity_poly.pdbx_strand_id
1 'polypeptide(L)'
;MIGHSFIHGGPTLSGLSQAVVKILGGGTPETAASALSLLDCPDMDLRETVSLLQKEEALTEEETSRLTNLCLAWDLPVTNSKNKDQLFQKLLIHAVIGRVSRQIKQLRKGLKDTGLWPLLSTRADVLPIVFPRETEGQLTSEQHQRFGLGGALLQTKLGGGPVLPSNFIYLL
;
A
#
# COMPACT_ATOMS: atom_id res chain seq x y z
N MET A 1 12.23 -3.56 12.52
CA MET A 1 12.92 -4.24 11.39
C MET A 1 13.10 -3.32 10.18
N ILE A 2 12.06 -2.72 9.58
CA ILE A 2 12.20 -1.89 8.35
C ILE A 2 13.16 -0.70 8.54
N GLY A 3 12.98 0.10 9.59
CA GLY A 3 13.87 1.25 9.83
C GLY A 3 15.32 0.85 10.06
N HIS A 4 15.54 -0.19 10.85
CA HIS A 4 16.88 -0.77 11.05
C HIS A 4 17.46 -1.31 9.74
N SER A 5 16.66 -2.03 8.94
CA SER A 5 17.08 -2.54 7.63
C SER A 5 17.58 -1.40 6.76
N PHE A 6 16.77 -0.34 6.59
CA PHE A 6 17.14 0.82 5.79
C PHE A 6 18.43 1.51 6.27
N ILE A 7 18.55 1.75 7.58
CA ILE A 7 19.73 2.42 8.17
C ILE A 7 21.02 1.62 7.93
N HIS A 8 20.92 0.29 7.93
CA HIS A 8 22.07 -0.60 7.74
C HIS A 8 22.23 -1.10 6.29
N GLY A 9 21.51 -0.50 5.33
CA GLY A 9 21.60 -0.88 3.90
C GLY A 9 21.01 -2.25 3.57
N GLY A 10 20.14 -2.77 4.43
CA GLY A 10 19.35 -3.98 4.24
C GLY A 10 18.19 -3.82 3.24
N PRO A 11 17.40 -4.88 3.02
CA PRO A 11 16.30 -4.86 2.07
C PRO A 11 15.19 -3.86 2.44
N THR A 12 14.59 -3.26 1.41
CA THR A 12 13.46 -2.32 1.49
C THR A 12 12.13 -3.08 1.52
N LEU A 13 11.03 -2.38 1.89
CA LEU A 13 9.69 -2.99 1.88
C LEU A 13 8.91 -2.53 0.64
N SER A 14 8.90 -3.37 -0.40
CA SER A 14 8.09 -3.16 -1.60
C SER A 14 6.64 -3.64 -1.42
N GLY A 15 5.76 -3.28 -2.35
CA GLY A 15 4.39 -3.82 -2.44
C GLY A 15 3.35 -3.11 -1.56
N LEU A 16 3.71 -2.03 -0.86
CA LEU A 16 2.71 -1.20 -0.18
C LEU A 16 1.91 -0.39 -1.19
N SER A 17 0.59 -0.29 -0.96
CA SER A 17 -0.27 0.58 -1.78
C SER A 17 0.15 2.04 -1.62
N GLN A 18 -0.02 2.83 -2.69
CA GLN A 18 0.41 4.23 -2.71
C GLN A 18 -0.31 5.09 -1.67
N ALA A 19 -1.57 4.78 -1.36
CA ALA A 19 -2.30 5.44 -0.30
C ALA A 19 -1.63 5.19 1.07
N VAL A 20 -1.19 3.97 1.36
CA VAL A 20 -0.48 3.65 2.61
C VAL A 20 0.87 4.36 2.67
N VAL A 21 1.64 4.38 1.58
CA VAL A 21 2.93 5.08 1.51
C VAL A 21 2.77 6.58 1.79
N LYS A 22 1.77 7.23 1.17
CA LYS A 22 1.44 8.65 1.44
C LYS A 22 1.13 8.89 2.92
N ILE A 23 0.38 8.00 3.55
CA ILE A 23 0.08 8.11 4.99
C ILE A 23 1.36 7.91 5.81
N LEU A 24 2.19 6.90 5.51
CA LEU A 24 3.44 6.68 6.25
C LEU A 24 4.41 7.86 6.16
N GLY A 25 4.43 8.55 5.01
CA GLY A 25 5.16 9.80 4.77
C GLY A 25 4.60 11.06 5.43
N GLY A 26 3.72 10.91 6.42
CA GLY A 26 3.16 12.04 7.18
C GLY A 26 1.82 12.56 6.67
N GLY A 27 1.30 12.01 5.57
CA GLY A 27 -0.04 12.32 5.08
C GLY A 27 -1.16 11.86 6.01
N THR A 28 -2.35 12.40 5.74
CA THR A 28 -3.62 12.00 6.35
C THR A 28 -4.40 11.09 5.39
N PRO A 29 -5.39 10.32 5.88
CA PRO A 29 -6.26 9.52 5.00
C PRO A 29 -6.89 10.33 3.86
N GLU A 30 -7.23 11.59 4.10
CA GLU A 30 -7.83 12.50 3.13
C GLU A 30 -6.83 12.87 2.03
N THR A 31 -5.57 13.16 2.37
CA THR A 31 -4.52 13.43 1.37
C THR A 31 -4.20 12.18 0.53
N ALA A 32 -4.35 11.00 1.14
CA ALA A 32 -4.12 9.71 0.49
C ALA A 32 -5.29 9.25 -0.39
N ALA A 33 -6.47 9.86 -0.24
CA ALA A 33 -7.67 9.52 -1.00
C ALA A 33 -7.47 9.63 -2.52
N SER A 34 -6.68 10.62 -2.95
CA SER A 34 -6.25 10.78 -4.36
C SER A 34 -5.49 9.58 -4.95
N ALA A 35 -4.94 8.69 -4.11
CA ALA A 35 -4.25 7.48 -4.53
C ALA A 35 -5.12 6.21 -4.38
N LEU A 36 -6.39 6.36 -3.97
CA LEU A 36 -7.34 5.26 -3.85
C LEU A 36 -8.20 5.16 -5.10
N SER A 37 -8.56 3.93 -5.44
CA SER A 37 -9.47 3.54 -6.51
C SER A 37 -10.45 2.47 -6.01
N LEU A 38 -11.49 2.19 -6.78
CA LEU A 38 -12.42 1.08 -6.48
C LEU A 38 -11.70 -0.27 -6.39
N LEU A 39 -10.60 -0.45 -7.14
CA LEU A 39 -9.82 -1.69 -7.15
C LEU A 39 -9.11 -1.94 -5.81
N ASP A 40 -8.84 -0.89 -5.04
CA ASP A 40 -8.23 -1.00 -3.71
C ASP A 40 -9.23 -1.47 -2.64
N CYS A 41 -10.53 -1.46 -2.92
CA CYS A 41 -11.56 -1.96 -2.01
C CYS A 41 -11.63 -3.50 -2.09
N PRO A 42 -11.24 -4.27 -1.07
CA PRO A 42 -11.21 -5.73 -1.13
C PRO A 42 -12.61 -6.36 -1.06
N ASP A 43 -13.60 -5.59 -0.64
CA ASP A 43 -14.97 -6.06 -0.39
C ASP A 43 -15.83 -5.78 -1.62
N MET A 44 -16.35 -6.86 -2.24
CA MET A 44 -17.10 -6.76 -3.49
C MET A 44 -18.41 -6.01 -3.32
N ASP A 45 -19.15 -6.26 -2.25
CA ASP A 45 -20.46 -5.64 -2.00
C ASP A 45 -20.30 -4.13 -1.73
N LEU A 46 -19.28 -3.76 -0.95
CA LEU A 46 -18.93 -2.36 -0.75
C LEU A 46 -18.46 -1.71 -2.05
N ARG A 47 -17.65 -2.40 -2.85
CA ARG A 47 -17.18 -1.88 -4.13
C ARG A 47 -18.34 -1.62 -5.09
N GLU A 48 -19.29 -2.54 -5.20
CA GLU A 48 -20.49 -2.36 -6.01
C GLU A 48 -21.31 -1.17 -5.51
N THR A 49 -21.55 -1.09 -4.21
CA THR A 49 -22.35 0.00 -3.60
C THR A 49 -21.69 1.36 -3.79
N VAL A 50 -20.36 1.45 -3.63
CA VAL A 50 -19.60 2.69 -3.84
C VAL A 50 -19.53 3.06 -5.33
N SER A 51 -19.50 2.07 -6.24
CA SER A 51 -19.52 2.33 -7.68
C SER A 51 -20.80 3.02 -8.17
N LEU A 52 -21.91 2.88 -7.43
CA LEU A 52 -23.16 3.58 -7.71
C LEU A 52 -22.98 5.11 -7.75
N LEU A 53 -22.05 5.66 -6.98
CA LEU A 53 -21.77 7.10 -6.96
C LEU A 53 -21.13 7.61 -8.26
N GLN A 54 -20.52 6.73 -9.05
CA GLN A 54 -19.92 7.07 -10.35
C GLN A 54 -20.93 6.96 -11.50
N LYS A 55 -22.13 6.43 -11.25
CA LYS A 55 -23.19 6.38 -12.26
C LYS A 55 -23.70 7.80 -12.58
N GLU A 56 -23.74 8.13 -13.86
CA GLU A 56 -24.35 9.36 -14.37
C GLU A 56 -25.89 9.27 -14.36
N GLU A 57 -26.41 8.05 -14.51
CA GLU A 57 -27.85 7.76 -14.48
C GLU A 57 -28.47 7.97 -13.10
N ALA A 58 -29.78 8.21 -13.07
CA ALA A 58 -30.53 8.27 -11.83
C ALA A 58 -30.52 6.89 -11.14
N LEU A 59 -30.11 6.87 -9.88
CA LEU A 59 -30.11 5.66 -9.06
C LEU A 59 -31.54 5.14 -8.87
N THR A 60 -31.70 3.82 -8.88
CA THR A 60 -32.99 3.23 -8.51
C THR A 60 -33.30 3.47 -7.03
N GLU A 61 -34.55 3.27 -6.63
CA GLU A 61 -34.95 3.42 -5.22
C GLU A 61 -34.20 2.44 -4.31
N GLU A 62 -33.95 1.22 -4.80
CA GLU A 62 -33.22 0.18 -4.09
C GLU A 62 -31.72 0.51 -3.98
N GLU A 63 -31.11 1.03 -5.04
CA GLU A 63 -29.72 1.50 -5.03
C GLU A 63 -29.53 2.67 -4.07
N THR A 64 -30.46 3.63 -4.11
CA THR A 64 -30.47 4.78 -3.20
C THR A 64 -30.60 4.33 -1.75
N SER A 65 -31.47 3.37 -1.48
CA SER A 65 -31.66 2.80 -0.15
C SER A 65 -30.40 2.09 0.35
N ARG A 66 -29.76 1.27 -0.49
CA ARG A 66 -28.49 0.58 -0.17
C ARG A 66 -27.38 1.57 0.19
N LEU A 67 -27.18 2.59 -0.66
CA LEU A 67 -26.18 3.63 -0.44
C LEU A 67 -26.48 4.45 0.82
N THR A 68 -27.75 4.80 1.06
CA THR A 68 -28.17 5.54 2.25
C THR A 68 -27.94 4.74 3.52
N ASN A 69 -28.29 3.46 3.54
CA ASN A 69 -28.02 2.56 4.67
C ASN A 69 -26.53 2.45 4.96
N LEU A 70 -25.69 2.35 3.93
CA LEU A 70 -24.24 2.34 4.08
C LEU A 70 -23.71 3.65 4.68
N CYS A 71 -24.21 4.80 4.20
CA CYS A 71 -23.82 6.11 4.72
C CYS A 71 -24.21 6.26 6.19
N LEU A 72 -25.43 5.87 6.57
CA LEU A 72 -25.91 5.92 7.95
C LEU A 72 -25.10 5.00 8.87
N ALA A 73 -24.77 3.78 8.41
CA ALA A 73 -23.97 2.84 9.19
C ALA A 73 -22.57 3.37 9.53
N TRP A 74 -22.02 4.27 8.70
CA TRP A 74 -20.69 4.85 8.88
C TRP A 74 -20.73 6.34 9.27
N ASP A 75 -21.90 6.86 9.66
CA ASP A 75 -22.10 8.26 10.06
C ASP A 75 -21.64 9.28 8.99
N LEU A 76 -21.92 8.96 7.72
CA LEU A 76 -21.60 9.78 6.56
C LEU A 76 -22.83 10.53 6.04
N PRO A 77 -22.64 11.72 5.42
CA PRO A 77 -23.74 12.49 4.87
C PRO A 77 -24.43 11.74 3.74
N VAL A 78 -25.76 11.87 3.66
CA VAL A 78 -26.57 11.28 2.59
C VAL A 78 -26.14 11.83 1.23
N THR A 79 -26.19 10.97 0.21
CA THR A 79 -25.84 11.32 -1.16
C THR A 79 -26.70 12.47 -1.71
N ASN A 80 -26.06 13.44 -2.36
CA ASN A 80 -26.68 14.51 -3.11
C ASN A 80 -25.83 14.81 -4.36
N SER A 81 -26.41 15.48 -5.36
CA SER A 81 -25.74 15.74 -6.64
C SER A 81 -24.43 16.56 -6.52
N LYS A 82 -24.25 17.32 -5.44
CA LYS A 82 -23.07 18.17 -5.21
C LYS A 82 -21.99 17.47 -4.38
N ASN A 83 -22.32 16.43 -3.62
CA ASN A 83 -21.41 15.76 -2.69
C ASN A 83 -20.93 14.39 -3.18
N LYS A 84 -21.41 13.90 -4.34
CA LYS A 84 -21.10 12.55 -4.85
C LYS A 84 -19.61 12.24 -4.82
N ASP A 85 -18.77 13.12 -5.36
CA ASP A 85 -17.32 12.91 -5.41
C ASP A 85 -16.67 12.88 -4.02
N GLN A 86 -17.09 13.79 -3.14
CA GLN A 86 -16.59 13.83 -1.77
C GLN A 86 -17.03 12.59 -0.97
N LEU A 87 -18.27 12.17 -1.16
CA LEU A 87 -18.83 10.98 -0.51
C LEU A 87 -18.13 9.72 -1.02
N PHE A 88 -17.88 9.62 -2.32
CA PHE A 88 -17.11 8.55 -2.93
C PHE A 88 -15.72 8.42 -2.30
N GLN A 89 -14.99 9.54 -2.17
CA GLN A 89 -13.68 9.54 -1.53
C GLN A 89 -13.75 9.14 -0.04
N LYS A 90 -14.73 9.65 0.71
CA LYS A 90 -14.92 9.28 2.13
C LYS A 90 -15.24 7.80 2.31
N LEU A 91 -16.11 7.25 1.46
CA LEU A 91 -16.44 5.82 1.48
C LEU A 91 -15.22 4.96 1.19
N LEU A 92 -14.40 5.33 0.19
CA LEU A 92 -13.15 4.60 -0.11
C LEU A 92 -12.15 4.68 1.04
N ILE A 93 -11.97 5.84 1.66
CA ILE A 93 -11.12 5.98 2.84
C ILE A 93 -11.58 5.03 3.94
N HIS A 94 -12.88 5.00 4.25
CA HIS A 94 -13.42 4.16 5.30
C HIS A 94 -13.29 2.66 4.97
N ALA A 95 -13.64 2.27 3.74
CA ALA A 95 -13.62 0.88 3.29
C ALA A 95 -12.20 0.31 3.18
N VAL A 96 -11.22 1.11 2.74
CA VAL A 96 -9.84 0.66 2.51
C VAL A 96 -8.95 0.99 3.69
N ILE A 97 -8.78 2.28 4.00
CA ILE A 97 -7.83 2.75 5.02
C ILE A 97 -8.35 2.50 6.44
N GLY A 98 -9.66 2.64 6.67
CA GLY A 98 -10.27 2.39 7.97
C GLY A 98 -9.93 1.00 8.51
N ARG A 99 -10.04 -0.02 7.64
CA ARG A 99 -9.75 -1.44 7.95
C ARG A 99 -8.30 -1.71 8.35
N VAL A 100 -7.34 -0.99 7.77
CA VAL A 100 -5.90 -1.18 8.03
C VAL A 100 -5.29 -0.09 8.93
N SER A 101 -6.12 0.81 9.46
CA SER A 101 -5.66 1.99 10.20
C SER A 101 -4.83 1.64 11.44
N ARG A 102 -5.15 0.55 12.14
CA ARG A 102 -4.39 0.07 13.30
C ARG A 102 -2.99 -0.41 12.88
N GLN A 103 -2.89 -1.15 11.79
CA GLN A 103 -1.65 -1.66 11.23
C GLN A 103 -0.76 -0.51 10.75
N ILE A 104 -1.33 0.47 10.05
CA ILE A 104 -0.63 1.69 9.65
C ILE A 104 -0.10 2.44 10.87
N LYS A 105 -0.91 2.58 11.94
CA LYS A 105 -0.48 3.23 13.20
C LYS A 105 0.68 2.48 13.86
N GLN A 106 0.64 1.16 13.91
CA GLN A 106 1.74 0.35 14.47
C GLN A 106 3.01 0.44 13.63
N LEU A 107 2.88 0.38 12.30
CA LEU A 107 4.00 0.54 11.38
C LEU A 107 4.65 1.92 11.54
N ARG A 108 3.83 2.98 11.56
CA ARG A 108 4.31 4.35 11.82
C ARG A 108 5.01 4.47 13.16
N LYS A 109 4.50 3.81 14.21
CA LYS A 109 5.17 3.76 15.53
C LYS A 109 6.57 3.14 15.41
N GLY A 110 6.70 1.97 14.78
CA GLY A 110 8.02 1.34 14.58
C GLY A 110 8.99 2.20 13.75
N LEU A 111 8.50 2.97 12.77
CA LEU A 111 9.30 3.94 12.02
C LEU A 111 9.76 5.12 12.89
N LYS A 112 8.94 5.55 13.86
CA LYS A 112 9.32 6.58 14.83
C LYS A 112 10.37 6.07 15.82
N ASP A 113 10.16 4.86 16.35
CA ASP A 113 11.07 4.24 17.32
C ASP A 113 12.47 4.01 16.75
N THR A 114 12.59 3.86 15.42
CA THR A 114 13.86 3.73 14.70
C THR A 114 14.43 5.05 14.18
N GLY A 115 13.75 6.19 14.41
CA GLY A 115 14.19 7.50 13.93
C GLY A 115 14.04 7.73 12.42
N LEU A 116 13.44 6.79 11.68
CA LEU A 116 13.25 6.90 10.22
C LEU A 116 12.04 7.79 9.86
N TRP A 117 10.99 7.81 10.68
CA TRP A 117 9.78 8.56 10.39
C TRP A 117 9.99 10.08 10.21
N PRO A 118 10.80 10.78 11.03
CA PRO A 118 11.13 12.19 10.79
C PRO A 118 11.65 12.43 9.38
N LEU A 119 12.58 11.60 8.89
CA LEU A 119 13.11 11.68 7.54
C LEU A 119 12.01 11.55 6.48
N LEU A 120 11.16 10.52 6.61
CA LEU A 120 10.05 10.26 5.69
C LEU A 120 9.01 11.38 5.66
N SER A 121 8.76 12.00 6.82
CA SER A 121 7.77 13.07 6.96
C SER A 121 8.26 14.43 6.42
N THR A 122 9.57 14.65 6.42
CA THR A 122 10.18 15.89 5.91
C THR A 122 10.52 15.78 4.42
N ARG A 123 10.84 14.58 3.95
CA ARG A 123 11.39 14.33 2.61
C ARG A 123 10.60 13.27 1.86
N ALA A 124 9.64 13.73 1.04
CA ALA A 124 8.82 12.86 0.23
C ALA A 124 9.63 12.08 -0.84
N ASP A 125 10.78 12.59 -1.25
CA ASP A 125 11.70 11.95 -2.20
C ASP A 125 12.35 10.68 -1.64
N VAL A 126 12.37 10.50 -0.31
CA VAL A 126 12.90 9.29 0.35
C VAL A 126 11.86 8.16 0.39
N LEU A 127 10.57 8.46 0.26
CA LEU A 127 9.49 7.47 0.28
C LEU A 127 9.67 6.34 -0.74
N PRO A 128 9.94 6.60 -2.04
CA PRO A 128 10.15 5.52 -3.02
C PRO A 128 11.42 4.71 -2.77
N ILE A 129 12.39 5.25 -2.03
CA ILE A 129 13.62 4.51 -1.68
C ILE A 129 13.33 3.51 -0.57
N VAL A 130 12.55 3.90 0.45
CA VAL A 130 12.20 3.03 1.59
C VAL A 130 11.08 2.06 1.23
N PHE A 131 10.11 2.53 0.45
CA PHE A 131 8.92 1.81 0.00
C PHE A 131 8.81 1.83 -1.52
N PRO A 132 9.69 1.09 -2.23
CA PRO A 132 9.66 1.03 -3.69
C PRO A 132 8.37 0.40 -4.22
N ARG A 133 7.99 0.73 -5.45
CA ARG A 133 6.87 0.06 -6.12
C ARG A 133 7.21 -1.40 -6.35
N GLU A 134 6.20 -2.25 -6.41
CA GLU A 134 6.39 -3.68 -6.67
C GLU A 134 7.14 -3.94 -8.00
N THR A 135 6.86 -3.14 -9.02
CA THR A 135 7.57 -3.15 -10.32
C THR A 135 9.06 -2.79 -10.23
N GLU A 136 9.45 -2.06 -9.19
CA GLU A 136 10.83 -1.61 -8.92
C GLU A 136 11.52 -2.52 -7.88
N GLY A 137 10.76 -3.40 -7.22
CA GLY A 137 11.20 -4.26 -6.13
C GLY A 137 11.77 -5.60 -6.57
N GLN A 138 12.14 -5.79 -7.84
CA GLN A 138 12.86 -6.98 -8.26
C GLN A 138 14.17 -7.05 -7.48
N LEU A 139 14.31 -8.08 -6.64
CA LEU A 139 15.59 -8.48 -6.06
C LEU A 139 16.52 -8.85 -7.21
N THR A 140 17.23 -7.88 -7.76
CA THR A 140 18.26 -8.13 -8.76
C THR A 140 19.34 -8.99 -8.11
N SER A 141 19.92 -9.91 -8.87
CA SER A 141 21.02 -10.76 -8.40
C SER A 141 22.19 -9.96 -7.80
N GLU A 142 22.33 -8.69 -8.20
CA GLU A 142 23.28 -7.72 -7.66
C GLU A 142 23.04 -7.36 -6.18
N GLN A 143 21.77 -7.31 -5.72
CA GLN A 143 21.47 -7.10 -4.30
C GLN A 143 21.87 -8.33 -3.48
N HIS A 144 21.66 -9.55 -3.99
CA HIS A 144 22.11 -10.79 -3.35
C HIS A 144 23.65 -10.84 -3.19
N GLN A 145 24.38 -10.32 -4.17
CA GLN A 145 25.84 -10.28 -4.15
C GLN A 145 26.42 -9.30 -3.12
N ARG A 146 25.68 -8.21 -2.81
CA ARG A 146 26.07 -7.22 -1.80
C ARG A 146 25.80 -7.68 -0.36
N PHE A 147 24.85 -8.59 -0.17
CA PHE A 147 24.52 -9.22 1.12
C PHE A 147 25.32 -10.51 1.42
N GLY A 148 26.11 -11.00 0.47
CA GLY A 148 26.86 -12.27 0.58
C GLY A 148 28.31 -12.17 1.09
N LEU A 149 28.86 -10.98 1.33
CA LEU A 149 30.25 -10.84 1.80
C LEU A 149 30.34 -10.77 3.33
N GLY A 150 29.85 -11.81 3.99
CA GLY A 150 29.95 -12.01 5.43
C GLY A 150 30.38 -13.41 5.88
N GLY A 151 30.64 -14.33 4.94
CA GLY A 151 31.10 -15.66 5.33
C GLY A 151 31.26 -16.61 4.16
N ALA A 152 32.50 -16.74 3.68
CA ALA A 152 33.13 -18.01 3.29
C ALA A 152 34.47 -17.72 2.61
N LEU A 153 35.54 -17.93 3.36
CA LEU A 153 36.86 -18.28 2.84
C LEU A 153 36.75 -19.57 2.02
N LEU A 154 37.57 -19.65 0.95
CA LEU A 154 37.97 -20.85 0.17
C LEU A 154 36.91 -21.46 -0.78
N GLN A 155 37.06 -21.22 -2.09
CA GLN A 155 37.76 -22.17 -2.97
C GLN A 155 37.99 -21.64 -4.39
N THR A 156 39.10 -22.12 -4.93
CA THR A 156 39.75 -21.87 -6.21
C THR A 156 38.99 -22.36 -7.45
N LYS A 157 39.22 -21.66 -8.57
CA LYS A 157 39.26 -22.11 -9.98
C LYS A 157 38.57 -23.44 -10.35
N LEU A 158 37.68 -23.39 -11.35
CA LEU A 158 37.80 -24.00 -12.70
C LEU A 158 36.46 -23.92 -13.44
N GLY A 159 36.51 -23.71 -14.76
CA GLY A 159 35.36 -23.41 -15.62
C GLY A 159 34.40 -24.57 -15.89
N GLY A 160 33.21 -24.22 -16.39
CA GLY A 160 32.20 -25.14 -16.92
C GLY A 160 30.84 -24.43 -17.08
N GLY A 161 30.20 -24.60 -18.24
CA GLY A 161 28.91 -24.02 -18.61
C GLY A 161 27.69 -24.54 -17.81
N PRO A 162 26.46 -24.19 -18.23
CA PRO A 162 25.37 -23.80 -17.34
C PRO A 162 24.56 -24.99 -16.80
N VAL A 163 24.02 -24.85 -15.59
CA VAL A 163 22.98 -25.72 -15.04
C VAL A 163 21.93 -24.85 -14.36
N LEU A 164 20.78 -24.67 -15.02
CA LEU A 164 19.56 -24.15 -14.39
C LEU A 164 18.97 -25.27 -13.52
N PRO A 165 18.72 -25.07 -12.22
CA PRO A 165 17.83 -25.95 -11.49
C PRO A 165 16.40 -25.42 -11.59
N SER A 166 15.57 -26.20 -12.28
CA SER A 166 14.11 -26.21 -12.13
C SER A 166 13.74 -26.29 -10.65
N ASN A 167 12.93 -25.34 -10.17
CA ASN A 167 11.86 -25.53 -9.18
C ASN A 167 11.18 -24.18 -8.90
N PHE A 168 10.27 -23.80 -9.80
CA PHE A 168 9.23 -22.82 -9.48
C PHE A 168 8.07 -23.58 -8.86
N ILE A 169 7.88 -23.45 -7.54
CA ILE A 169 6.59 -23.74 -6.90
C ILE A 169 5.91 -22.38 -6.69
N TYR A 170 4.88 -22.13 -7.49
CA TYR A 170 3.90 -21.08 -7.23
C TYR A 170 3.01 -21.55 -6.08
N LEU A 171 2.95 -20.78 -4.99
CA LEU A 171 1.93 -20.94 -3.96
C LEU A 171 0.95 -19.77 -4.08
N LEU A 172 -0.26 -20.14 -4.51
CA LEU A 172 -1.52 -19.41 -4.33
C LEU A 172 -1.81 -19.23 -2.83
#